data_AF-A0A914XYY4-F1
#
_entry.id   AF-A0A914XYY4-F1
#
_cell.length_a   1.000
_cell.length_b   1.000
_cell.length_c   1.000
_cell.angle_alpha   90.00
_cell.angle_beta   90.00
_cell.angle_gamma   90.00
#
_symmetry.space_group_name_H-M   'P 1'
#
loop_
_entity.id
_entity.type
_entity.pdbx_description
1 polymer ?
#
loop_
_entity_poly.entity_id
_entity_poly.type
_entity_poly.pdbx_seq_one_letter_code
_entity_poly.pdbx_strand_id
1 'polypeptide(L)'
;MSSQPSITSFFAPEIPIKSVTVFTKGAEIHRTLKVSLKVGFNEIQILNVVETIKPNSIRVEGHGPATIHGVKLSNEYVYDETCNPQKLKDLKLLIKDLENQIENEKYYAKIYDTQIDVLNNAVKAIGNNQSKEGINPETMEKLFEYHENKYVETKIKAKKIQEKINSFDAEKCKIKVELNKYDSKCIRS
;
A
#
# COMPACT_ATOMS: atom_id res chain seq x y z
N MET A 1 -3.95 33.39 -34.23
CA MET A 1 -3.11 32.21 -33.95
C MET A 1 -2.99 32.09 -32.44
N SER A 2 -3.58 31.06 -31.84
CA SER A 2 -3.50 30.83 -30.39
C SER A 2 -2.12 30.28 -30.05
N SER A 3 -1.20 31.15 -29.63
CA SER A 3 0.10 30.71 -29.09
C SER A 3 -0.16 29.93 -27.80
N GLN A 4 0.26 28.67 -27.73
CA GLN A 4 0.21 27.90 -26.49
C GLN A 4 0.98 28.63 -25.38
N PRO A 5 0.45 28.67 -24.15
CA PRO A 5 1.13 29.33 -23.04
C PRO A 5 2.43 28.61 -22.73
N SER A 6 3.46 29.39 -22.37
CA SER A 6 4.69 28.81 -21.83
C SER A 6 4.45 28.37 -20.39
N ILE A 7 4.51 27.05 -20.14
CA ILE A 7 4.27 26.47 -18.81
C ILE A 7 5.58 26.46 -18.01
N THR A 8 5.52 26.83 -16.74
CA THR A 8 6.62 26.68 -15.79
C THR A 8 6.08 26.27 -14.43
N SER A 9 6.65 25.22 -13.85
CA SER A 9 6.15 24.60 -12.62
C SER A 9 7.14 24.74 -11.47
N PHE A 10 6.61 24.97 -10.27
CA PHE A 10 7.34 25.10 -9.02
C PHE A 10 6.73 24.20 -7.95
N PHE A 11 7.53 23.76 -6.98
CA PHE A 11 7.07 22.95 -5.86
C PHE A 11 6.98 23.78 -4.58
N ALA A 12 5.80 23.88 -3.97
CA ALA A 12 5.56 24.77 -2.84
C ALA A 12 6.46 24.52 -1.61
N PRO A 13 6.83 23.27 -1.25
CA PRO A 13 7.84 23.00 -0.22
C PRO A 13 9.25 23.50 -0.53
N GLU A 14 9.60 23.65 -1.81
CA GLU A 14 10.90 24.19 -2.22
C GLU A 14 10.92 25.72 -2.26
N ILE A 15 9.74 26.36 -2.29
CA ILE A 15 9.63 27.81 -2.23
C ILE A 15 9.78 28.26 -0.76
N PRO A 16 10.77 29.11 -0.45
CA PRO A 16 10.99 29.60 0.91
C PRO A 16 9.75 30.30 1.49
N ILE A 17 9.45 29.98 2.75
CA ILE A 17 8.41 30.65 3.52
C ILE A 17 8.96 31.99 3.98
N LYS A 18 8.30 33.08 3.61
CA LYS A 18 8.66 34.44 4.01
C LYS A 18 8.14 34.75 5.42
N SER A 19 6.91 34.36 5.71
CA SER A 19 6.30 34.51 7.04
C SER A 19 5.13 33.55 7.22
N VAL A 20 4.82 33.25 8.48
CA VAL A 20 3.65 32.47 8.90
C VAL A 20 2.94 33.23 10.01
N THR A 21 1.63 33.40 9.88
CA THR A 21 0.78 33.95 10.94
C THR A 21 -0.16 32.85 11.41
N VAL A 22 -0.05 32.47 12.68
CA VAL A 22 -0.82 31.36 13.27
C VAL A 22 -2.06 31.91 13.97
N PHE A 23 -3.20 31.30 13.69
CA PHE A 23 -4.51 31.58 14.30
C PHE A 23 -5.03 30.36 15.03
N THR A 24 -6.09 30.54 15.83
CA THR A 24 -6.74 29.44 16.56
C THR A 24 -7.34 28.36 15.64
N LYS A 25 -7.65 28.69 14.39
CA LYS A 25 -8.27 27.78 13.41
C LYS A 25 -7.49 27.64 12.10
N GLY A 26 -6.17 27.82 12.14
CA GLY A 26 -5.30 27.61 10.98
C GLY A 26 -4.10 28.54 10.98
N ALA A 27 -3.39 28.58 9.86
CA ALA A 27 -2.28 29.49 9.65
C ALA A 27 -2.36 30.12 8.26
N GLU A 28 -1.91 31.36 8.15
CA GLU A 28 -1.65 32.04 6.90
C GLU A 28 -0.16 31.96 6.59
N ILE A 29 0.19 31.55 5.37
CA ILE A 29 1.57 31.33 4.95
C ILE A 29 1.86 32.24 3.75
N HIS A 30 2.86 33.12 3.88
CA HIS A 30 3.32 33.96 2.79
C HIS A 30 4.59 33.39 2.17
N ARG A 31 4.56 33.23 0.85
CA ARG A 31 5.72 32.84 0.03
C ARG A 31 5.96 33.88 -1.05
N THR A 32 7.21 33.98 -1.51
CA THR A 32 7.57 34.84 -2.63
C THR A 32 8.46 34.05 -3.57
N LEU A 33 8.13 34.06 -4.86
CA LEU A 33 8.85 33.36 -5.89
C LEU A 33 9.20 34.34 -7.02
N LYS A 34 10.38 34.18 -7.62
CA LYS A 34 10.81 34.96 -8.79
C LYS A 34 10.71 34.06 -10.02
N VAL A 35 10.05 34.53 -11.07
CA VAL A 35 9.91 33.80 -12.34
C VAL A 35 10.47 34.62 -13.48
N SER A 36 11.22 33.97 -14.36
CA SER A 36 11.59 34.52 -15.66
C SER A 36 10.49 34.17 -16.68
N LEU A 37 9.75 35.18 -17.14
CA LEU A 37 8.63 35.00 -18.08
C LEU A 37 9.09 35.19 -19.53
N LYS A 38 8.48 34.44 -20.45
CA LYS A 38 8.64 34.66 -21.89
C LYS A 38 7.64 35.70 -22.40
N VAL A 39 7.91 36.30 -23.56
CA VAL A 39 6.95 37.21 -24.21
C VAL A 39 5.67 36.43 -24.56
N GLY A 40 4.51 36.97 -24.17
CA GLY A 40 3.20 36.36 -24.42
C GLY A 40 2.53 35.75 -23.18
N PHE A 41 1.65 34.77 -23.39
CA PHE A 41 0.96 34.07 -22.30
C PHE A 41 1.90 33.06 -21.61
N ASN A 42 1.94 33.13 -20.29
CA ASN A 42 2.69 32.19 -19.45
C ASN A 42 1.70 31.56 -18.46
N GLU A 43 1.90 30.27 -18.19
CA GLU A 43 1.16 29.53 -17.17
C GLU A 43 2.13 29.12 -16.07
N ILE A 44 1.87 29.58 -14.85
CA ILE A 44 2.70 29.27 -13.69
C ILE A 44 1.95 28.29 -12.79
N GLN A 45 2.51 27.11 -12.63
CA GLN A 45 1.93 26.05 -11.80
C GLN A 45 2.70 25.95 -10.49
N ILE A 46 2.00 26.07 -9.37
CA ILE A 46 2.57 25.81 -8.05
C ILE A 46 1.97 24.49 -7.57
N LEU A 47 2.79 23.45 -7.60
CA LEU A 47 2.45 22.12 -7.15
C LEU A 47 2.71 22.03 -5.63
N ASN A 48 2.01 21.15 -4.96
CA ASN A 48 2.12 20.76 -3.56
C ASN A 48 1.69 21.79 -2.57
N VAL A 49 0.67 22.54 -2.97
CA VAL A 49 -0.05 23.39 -2.05
C VAL A 49 -0.82 22.49 -1.08
N VAL A 50 -0.84 22.87 0.20
CA VAL A 50 -1.40 22.05 1.28
C VAL A 50 -2.84 21.65 0.96
N GLU A 51 -3.17 20.36 1.08
CA GLU A 51 -4.49 19.80 0.75
C GLU A 51 -5.64 20.46 1.55
N THR A 52 -5.35 20.92 2.77
CA THR A 52 -6.33 21.59 3.65
C THR A 52 -6.54 23.07 3.34
N ILE A 53 -6.02 23.57 2.21
CA ILE A 53 -6.22 24.96 1.80
C ILE A 53 -7.70 25.23 1.53
N LYS A 54 -8.18 26.40 1.97
CA LYS A 54 -9.57 26.80 1.71
C LYS A 54 -9.63 27.34 0.27
N PRO A 55 -10.57 26.90 -0.58
CA PRO A 55 -10.62 27.32 -1.99
C PRO A 55 -10.59 28.83 -2.22
N ASN A 56 -11.21 29.59 -1.30
CA ASN A 56 -11.29 31.06 -1.38
C ASN A 56 -10.24 31.79 -0.52
N SER A 57 -9.19 31.11 -0.03
CA SER A 57 -8.14 31.72 0.79
C SER A 57 -6.83 32.00 0.04
N ILE A 58 -6.81 31.82 -1.28
CA ILE A 58 -5.61 32.05 -2.08
C ILE A 58 -5.63 33.47 -2.62
N ARG A 59 -4.58 34.23 -2.32
CA ARG A 59 -4.30 35.55 -2.91
C ARG A 59 -2.94 35.52 -3.56
N VAL A 60 -2.86 36.01 -4.80
CA VAL A 60 -1.63 36.10 -5.56
C VAL A 60 -1.43 37.55 -5.97
N GLU A 61 -0.24 38.08 -5.70
CA GLU A 61 0.16 39.44 -6.05
C GLU A 61 1.36 39.39 -6.97
N GLY A 62 1.28 40.09 -8.10
CA GLY A 62 2.34 40.19 -9.10
C GLY A 62 3.12 41.48 -8.92
N HIS A 63 4.45 41.38 -8.92
CA HIS A 63 5.34 42.54 -8.93
C HIS A 63 6.18 42.48 -10.21
N GLY A 64 5.94 43.38 -11.16
CA GLY A 64 6.66 43.43 -12.42
C GLY A 64 5.78 43.90 -13.59
N PRO A 65 6.28 43.77 -14.83
CA PRO A 65 5.59 44.24 -16.03
C PRO A 65 4.45 43.31 -16.51
N ALA A 66 4.34 42.10 -15.96
CA ALA A 66 3.30 41.15 -16.33
C ALA A 66 2.00 41.40 -15.55
N THR A 67 0.86 41.15 -16.19
CA THR A 67 -0.46 41.18 -15.55
C THR A 67 -0.96 39.77 -15.30
N ILE A 68 -1.51 39.51 -14.10
CA ILE A 68 -2.12 38.23 -13.76
C ILE A 68 -3.49 38.13 -14.43
N HIS A 69 -3.65 37.18 -15.35
CA HIS A 69 -4.91 36.96 -16.05
C HIS A 69 -5.95 36.19 -15.21
N GLY A 70 -5.49 35.25 -14.38
CA GLY A 70 -6.36 34.46 -13.53
C GLY A 70 -5.58 33.57 -12.58
N VAL A 71 -6.24 33.15 -11.50
CA VAL A 71 -5.72 32.21 -10.52
C VAL A 71 -6.75 31.11 -10.35
N LYS A 72 -6.33 29.86 -10.50
CA LYS A 72 -7.18 28.68 -10.31
C LYS A 72 -6.48 27.72 -9.36
N LEU A 73 -7.18 27.29 -8.33
CA LEU A 73 -6.79 26.12 -7.54
C LEU A 73 -7.35 24.87 -8.24
N SER A 74 -6.48 23.90 -8.51
CA SER A 74 -6.87 22.58 -9.00
C SER A 74 -6.42 21.53 -8.00
N ASN A 75 -7.25 20.51 -7.79
CA ASN A 75 -6.90 19.31 -7.04
C ASN A 75 -6.48 18.17 -8.00
N GLU A 76 -6.23 18.50 -9.27
CA GLU A 76 -5.75 17.55 -10.25
C GLU A 76 -4.29 17.22 -9.96
N TYR A 77 -4.01 15.94 -9.76
CA TYR A 77 -2.64 15.44 -9.60
C TYR A 77 -1.87 15.65 -10.90
N VAL A 78 -0.80 16.45 -10.84
CA VAL A 78 0.14 16.56 -11.96
C VAL A 78 1.13 15.41 -11.83
N TYR A 79 0.94 14.37 -12.64
CA TYR A 79 1.91 13.28 -12.73
C TYR A 79 3.25 13.84 -13.22
N ASP A 80 4.32 13.57 -12.48
CA ASP A 80 5.68 13.87 -12.92
C ASP A 80 5.98 13.14 -14.23
N GLU A 81 6.31 13.86 -15.30
CA GLU A 81 6.67 13.28 -16.61
C GLU A 81 7.88 12.33 -16.53
N THR A 82 8.68 12.40 -15.45
CA THR A 82 9.79 11.46 -15.19
C THR A 82 9.34 10.15 -14.52
N CYS A 83 8.08 10.05 -14.09
CA CYS A 83 7.52 8.82 -13.56
C CYS A 83 7.22 7.84 -14.70
N ASN A 84 7.75 6.61 -14.61
CA ASN A 84 7.48 5.53 -15.53
C ASN A 84 6.19 4.79 -15.09
N PRO A 85 5.06 4.96 -15.82
CA PRO A 85 3.78 4.34 -15.44
C PRO A 85 3.85 2.80 -15.49
N GLN A 86 4.73 2.25 -16.33
CA GLN A 86 4.93 0.82 -16.44
C GLN A 86 5.49 0.24 -15.13
N LYS A 87 6.46 0.91 -14.50
CA LYS A 87 7.02 0.47 -13.22
C LYS A 87 5.95 0.40 -12.12
N LEU A 88 5.05 1.39 -12.07
CA LEU A 88 3.95 1.42 -11.09
C LEU A 88 2.96 0.28 -11.34
N LYS A 89 2.65 -0.01 -12.60
CA LYS A 89 1.82 -1.16 -12.99
C LYS A 89 2.47 -2.49 -12.63
N ASP A 90 3.78 -2.64 -12.90
CA ASP A 90 4.53 -3.87 -12.63
C ASP A 90 4.59 -4.18 -11.13
N LEU A 91 4.86 -3.17 -10.29
CA LEU A 91 4.84 -3.31 -8.83
C LEU A 91 3.46 -3.74 -8.30
N LYS A 92 2.37 -3.16 -8.85
CA LYS A 92 1.00 -3.56 -8.51
C LYS A 92 0.67 -4.99 -8.94
N LEU A 93 1.12 -5.39 -10.12
CA LEU A 93 0.95 -6.77 -10.62
C LEU A 93 1.71 -7.77 -9.74
N LEU A 94 2.93 -7.45 -9.34
CA LEU A 94 3.74 -8.31 -8.46
C LEU A 94 3.09 -8.48 -7.07
N ILE A 95 2.54 -7.41 -6.49
CA ILE A 95 1.77 -7.50 -5.24
C ILE A 95 0.57 -8.43 -5.41
N LYS A 96 -0.18 -8.29 -6.50
CA LYS A 96 -1.35 -9.12 -6.78
C LYS A 96 -0.98 -10.60 -6.94
N ASP A 97 0.12 -10.88 -7.63
CA ASP A 97 0.64 -12.23 -7.78
C ASP A 97 0.99 -12.86 -6.42
N LEU A 98 1.73 -12.14 -5.57
CA LEU A 98 2.04 -12.58 -4.21
C LEU A 98 0.78 -12.79 -3.36
N GLU A 99 -0.24 -11.94 -3.50
CA GLU A 99 -1.52 -12.11 -2.81
C GLU A 99 -2.23 -13.41 -3.22
N ASN A 100 -2.23 -13.75 -4.52
CA ASN A 100 -2.76 -15.02 -5.01
C ASN A 100 -1.96 -16.22 -4.48
N GLN A 101 -0.63 -16.12 -4.45
CA GLN A 101 0.22 -17.19 -3.90
C GLN A 101 -0.05 -17.41 -2.41
N ILE A 102 -0.20 -16.34 -1.63
CA ILE A 102 -0.57 -16.42 -0.20
C ILE A 102 -1.94 -17.06 -0.02
N GLU A 103 -2.93 -16.69 -0.83
CA GLU A 103 -4.28 -17.26 -0.74
C GLU A 103 -4.27 -18.78 -1.03
N ASN A 104 -3.53 -19.19 -2.07
CA ASN A 104 -3.36 -20.60 -2.40
C ASN A 104 -2.69 -21.39 -1.24
N GLU A 105 -1.63 -20.85 -0.66
CA GLU A 105 -0.98 -21.50 0.49
C GLU A 105 -1.89 -21.53 1.73
N LYS A 106 -2.70 -20.49 1.98
CA LYS A 106 -3.73 -20.49 3.05
C LYS A 106 -4.79 -21.57 2.83
N TYR A 107 -5.18 -21.82 1.58
CA TYR A 107 -6.10 -22.91 1.26
C TYR A 107 -5.51 -24.27 1.67
N TYR A 108 -4.23 -24.53 1.37
CA TYR A 108 -3.56 -25.75 1.80
C TYR A 108 -3.35 -25.82 3.32
N ALA A 109 -3.07 -24.71 4.00
CA ALA A 109 -3.01 -24.66 5.46
C ALA A 109 -4.31 -25.17 6.08
N LYS A 110 -5.45 -24.67 5.57
CA LYS A 110 -6.79 -25.09 6.01
C LYS A 110 -7.05 -26.58 5.79
N ILE A 111 -6.56 -27.15 4.69
CA ILE A 111 -6.64 -28.59 4.44
C ILE A 111 -5.92 -29.37 5.55
N TYR A 112 -4.70 -28.97 5.90
CA TYR A 112 -3.93 -29.66 6.93
C TYR A 112 -4.51 -29.48 8.33
N ASP A 113 -5.05 -28.31 8.65
CA ASP A 113 -5.78 -28.10 9.91
C ASP A 113 -7.01 -29.02 9.99
N THR A 114 -7.76 -29.14 8.90
CA THR A 114 -8.90 -30.07 8.82
C THR A 114 -8.46 -31.53 8.99
N GLN A 115 -7.34 -31.93 8.39
CA GLN A 115 -6.79 -33.29 8.57
C GLN A 115 -6.39 -33.56 10.02
N ILE A 116 -5.77 -32.58 10.69
CA ILE A 116 -5.43 -32.66 12.12
C ILE A 116 -6.70 -32.83 12.97
N ASP A 117 -7.75 -32.07 12.67
CA ASP A 117 -9.02 -32.18 13.39
C ASP A 117 -9.68 -33.55 13.21
N VAL A 118 -9.68 -34.09 11.98
CA VAL A 118 -10.18 -35.45 11.69
C VAL A 118 -9.40 -36.49 12.48
N LEU A 119 -8.06 -36.43 12.49
CA LEU A 119 -7.21 -37.35 13.25
C LEU A 119 -7.52 -37.29 14.75
N ASN A 120 -7.65 -36.08 15.31
CA ASN A 120 -7.98 -35.88 16.73
C ASN A 120 -9.38 -36.39 17.08
N ASN A 121 -10.36 -36.15 16.21
CA ASN A 121 -11.74 -36.59 16.43
C ASN A 121 -11.87 -38.11 16.33
N ALA A 122 -11.11 -38.77 15.47
CA ALA A 122 -11.08 -40.23 15.38
C ALA A 122 -10.60 -40.86 16.70
N VAL A 123 -9.49 -40.38 17.26
CA VAL A 123 -8.97 -40.87 18.56
C VAL A 123 -9.96 -40.60 19.69
N LYS A 124 -10.56 -39.41 19.74
CA LYS A 124 -11.60 -39.07 20.74
C LYS A 124 -12.82 -39.99 20.65
N ALA A 125 -13.32 -40.25 19.43
CA ALA A 125 -14.48 -41.11 19.22
C ALA A 125 -14.22 -42.54 19.73
N ILE A 126 -13.01 -43.05 19.48
CA ILE A 126 -12.61 -44.38 19.93
C ILE A 126 -12.48 -44.44 21.46
N GLY A 127 -11.85 -43.44 22.08
CA GLY A 127 -11.78 -43.34 23.54
C GLY A 127 -13.17 -43.28 24.20
N ASN A 128 -14.12 -42.58 23.57
CA ASN A 128 -15.50 -42.53 24.05
C ASN A 128 -16.24 -43.87 23.88
N ASN A 129 -15.97 -44.64 22.82
CA ASN A 129 -16.60 -45.93 22.55
C ASN A 129 -15.97 -47.11 23.31
N GLN A 130 -14.71 -46.99 23.76
CA GLN A 130 -14.05 -47.99 24.60
C GLN A 130 -14.82 -48.31 25.89
N SER A 131 -15.55 -47.32 26.43
CA SER A 131 -16.40 -47.53 27.61
C SER A 131 -17.59 -48.47 27.37
N LYS A 132 -17.87 -48.86 26.12
CA LYS A 132 -19.03 -49.68 25.73
C LYS A 132 -18.69 -51.07 25.20
N GLU A 133 -17.57 -51.27 24.49
CA GLU A 133 -17.33 -52.53 23.75
C GLU A 133 -15.99 -53.24 24.04
N GLY A 134 -15.12 -52.69 24.89
CA GLY A 134 -13.87 -53.37 25.28
C GLY A 134 -12.91 -53.62 24.11
N ILE A 135 -12.05 -52.64 23.82
CA ILE A 135 -11.04 -52.76 22.74
C ILE A 135 -9.76 -53.44 23.28
N ASN A 136 -9.17 -54.37 22.50
CA ASN A 136 -7.89 -55.00 22.81
C ASN A 136 -6.76 -53.93 22.94
N PRO A 137 -5.94 -53.95 24.01
CA PRO A 137 -4.79 -53.06 24.19
C PRO A 137 -3.83 -52.98 22.99
N GLU A 138 -3.56 -54.09 22.29
CA GLU A 138 -2.64 -54.10 21.14
C GLU A 138 -3.18 -53.31 19.94
N THR A 139 -4.50 -53.36 19.72
CA THR A 139 -5.16 -52.59 18.67
C THR A 139 -5.16 -51.09 18.99
N MET A 140 -5.24 -50.76 20.28
CA MET A 140 -5.19 -49.39 20.76
C MET A 140 -3.79 -48.78 20.63
N GLU A 141 -2.75 -49.54 20.94
CA GLU A 141 -1.36 -49.10 20.78
C GLU A 141 -1.04 -48.78 19.31
N LYS A 142 -1.39 -49.68 18.37
CA LYS A 142 -1.20 -49.45 16.93
C LYS A 142 -1.97 -48.23 16.41
N LEU A 143 -3.16 -47.97 16.96
CA LEU A 143 -3.93 -46.79 16.61
C LEU A 143 -3.24 -45.49 17.07
N PHE A 144 -2.75 -45.46 18.31
CA PHE A 144 -2.04 -44.30 18.84
C PHE A 144 -0.74 -44.04 18.08
N GLU A 145 0.02 -45.08 17.76
CA GLU A 145 1.24 -44.96 16.96
C GLU A 145 0.92 -44.41 15.54
N TYR A 146 -0.14 -44.90 14.90
CA TYR A 146 -0.59 -44.37 13.61
C TYR A 146 -1.01 -42.90 13.72
N HIS A 147 -1.78 -42.54 14.75
CA HIS A 147 -2.21 -41.17 14.99
C HIS A 147 -1.03 -40.24 15.20
N GLU A 148 -0.09 -40.60 16.08
CA GLU A 148 1.08 -39.79 16.40
C GLU A 148 1.92 -39.54 15.14
N ASN A 149 2.23 -40.60 14.39
CA ASN A 149 2.99 -40.50 13.15
C ASN A 149 2.31 -39.58 12.13
N LYS A 150 1.00 -39.76 11.89
CA LYS A 150 0.26 -38.93 10.94
C LYS A 150 0.05 -37.51 11.42
N TYR A 151 -0.14 -37.31 12.72
CA TYR A 151 -0.27 -35.99 13.31
C TYR A 151 1.03 -35.19 13.14
N VAL A 152 2.18 -35.79 13.46
CA VAL A 152 3.50 -35.17 13.32
C VAL A 152 3.80 -34.86 11.84
N GLU A 153 3.61 -35.82 10.93
CA GLU A 153 3.79 -35.61 9.49
C GLU A 153 2.94 -34.43 8.97
N THR A 154 1.68 -34.37 9.39
CA THR A 154 0.73 -33.34 8.96
C THR A 154 1.09 -31.97 9.53
N LYS A 155 1.49 -31.90 10.81
CA LYS A 155 1.97 -30.66 11.44
C LYS A 155 3.24 -30.13 10.79
N ILE A 156 4.18 -30.99 10.40
CA ILE A 156 5.39 -30.58 9.66
C ILE A 156 5.01 -29.96 8.32
N LYS A 157 4.06 -30.55 7.58
CA LYS A 157 3.58 -29.99 6.31
C LYS A 157 2.88 -28.63 6.51
N ALA A 158 2.02 -28.52 7.51
CA ALA A 158 1.36 -27.26 7.87
C ALA A 158 2.36 -26.16 8.22
N LYS A 159 3.40 -26.49 9.00
CA LYS A 159 4.47 -25.55 9.35
C LYS A 159 5.21 -25.02 8.12
N LYS A 160 5.58 -25.90 7.18
CA LYS A 160 6.26 -25.50 5.93
C LYS A 160 5.41 -24.53 5.10
N ILE A 161 4.10 -24.73 5.07
CA ILE A 161 3.18 -23.80 4.40
C ILE A 161 3.14 -22.45 5.13
N GLN A 162 3.08 -22.46 6.45
CA GLN A 162 3.08 -21.23 7.23
C GLN A 162 4.38 -20.43 7.01
N GLU A 163 5.52 -21.11 6.93
CA GLU A 163 6.82 -20.49 6.60
C GLU A 163 6.79 -19.83 5.21
N LYS A 164 6.22 -20.49 4.20
CA LYS A 164 6.02 -19.90 2.87
C LYS A 164 5.11 -18.68 2.88
N ILE A 165 3.97 -18.76 3.57
CA ILE A 165 3.04 -17.62 3.71
C ILE A 165 3.79 -16.42 4.29
N ASN A 166 4.54 -16.63 5.37
CA ASN A 166 5.33 -15.58 6.02
C ASN A 166 6.39 -15.00 5.07
N SER A 167 7.05 -15.84 4.27
CA SER A 167 8.02 -15.39 3.25
C SER A 167 7.37 -14.49 2.19
N PHE A 168 6.24 -14.92 1.62
CA PHE A 168 5.52 -14.13 0.62
C PHE A 168 4.95 -12.84 1.21
N ASP A 169 4.44 -12.85 2.44
CA ASP A 169 3.98 -11.64 3.13
C ASP A 169 5.13 -10.65 3.38
N ALA A 170 6.31 -11.14 3.76
CA ALA A 170 7.49 -10.30 3.94
C ALA A 170 7.95 -9.66 2.62
N GLU A 171 7.96 -10.41 1.52
CA GLU A 171 8.27 -9.90 0.18
C GLU A 171 7.24 -8.87 -0.29
N LYS A 172 5.95 -9.16 -0.14
CA LYS A 172 4.85 -8.24 -0.44
C LYS A 172 4.98 -6.93 0.35
N CYS A 173 5.35 -6.99 1.63
CA CYS A 173 5.59 -5.79 2.44
C CYS A 173 6.74 -4.94 1.89
N LYS A 174 7.85 -5.54 1.45
CA LYS A 174 8.96 -4.82 0.82
C LYS A 174 8.50 -4.10 -0.46
N ILE A 175 7.74 -4.79 -1.31
CA ILE A 175 7.24 -4.23 -2.57
C ILE A 175 6.19 -3.14 -2.32
N LYS A 176 5.31 -3.29 -1.32
CA LYS A 176 4.37 -2.23 -0.90
C LYS A 176 5.09 -0.97 -0.44
N VAL A 177 6.18 -1.12 0.31
CA VAL A 177 7.04 0.01 0.69
C VAL A 177 7.69 0.66 -0.52
N GLU A 178 8.19 -0.11 -1.49
CA GLU A 178 8.73 0.45 -2.74
C GLU A 178 7.65 1.18 -3.56
N LEU A 179 6.47 0.57 -3.71
CA LEU A 179 5.33 1.18 -4.41
C LEU A 179 4.96 2.51 -3.77
N ASN A 180 4.80 2.57 -2.45
CA ASN A 180 4.43 3.81 -1.75
C ASN A 180 5.50 4.91 -1.93
N LYS A 181 6.79 4.54 -1.89
CA LYS A 181 7.90 5.46 -2.16
C LYS A 181 7.94 5.94 -3.61
N TYR A 182 7.53 5.10 -4.55
CA TYR A 182 7.50 5.43 -5.96
C TYR A 182 6.28 6.30 -6.28
N ASP A 183 5.11 5.93 -5.77
CA ASP A 183 3.86 6.66 -5.94
C ASP A 183 3.95 8.06 -5.33
N SER A 184 4.56 8.21 -4.14
CA SER A 184 4.80 9.53 -3.54
C SER A 184 5.80 10.40 -4.31
N LYS A 185 6.67 9.81 -5.14
CA LYS A 185 7.54 10.56 -6.07
C LYS A 185 6.81 10.91 -7.36
N CYS A 186 5.92 10.04 -7.82
CA CYS A 186 5.16 10.22 -9.05
C CYS A 186 4.01 11.21 -8.91
N ILE A 187 3.40 11.23 -7.73
CA ILE A 187 2.40 12.20 -7.33
C ILE A 187 3.15 13.41 -6.79
N ARG A 188 3.39 14.39 -7.67
CA ARG A 188 3.61 15.75 -7.23
C ARG A 188 2.22 16.29 -6.90
N SER A 189 1.76 16.06 -5.66
CA SER A 189 0.69 16.90 -5.10
C SER A 189 1.07 18.34 -5.28
#